data_AF-A0A968T0E9-F1
#
_entry.id   AF-A0A968T0E9-F1
#
_cell.length_a   1.000
_cell.length_b   1.000
_cell.length_c   1.000
_cell.angle_alpha   90.00
_cell.angle_beta   90.00
_cell.angle_gamma   90.00
#
_symmetry.space_group_name_H-M   'P 1'
#
loop_
_entity.id
_entity.type
_entity.pdbx_description
1 polymer ?
#
loop_
_entity_poly.entity_id
_entity_poly.type
_entity_poly.pdbx_seq_one_letter_code
_entity_poly.pdbx_strand_id
1 'polypeptide(L)'
;MAIIALISQTLPMFGQQNNSLYFMDRIPQSIQLNPALQPGCIVYLGVPGISGIEVNGGNNALSLKNILIQNDDIGKLVTPFYSKEITRQTLDKLNKNNVFYAGSQIDIASFGFKIMDSYVSFLVADKVNVNTIIPKSLFEFIYDPIDVGKTFNIENLRINASYYREYSVGYSQKINNKLYVWCKEEIFFWQSKYYQQARWI
;
A
#
# COMPACT_ATOMS: atom_id res chain seq x y z
N MET A 1 3.74 47.48 -5.14
CA MET A 1 3.31 46.37 -4.26
C MET A 1 2.75 45.28 -5.14
N ALA A 2 3.54 44.23 -5.41
CA ALA A 2 3.13 43.12 -6.27
C ALA A 2 2.58 41.99 -5.39
N ILE A 3 1.30 41.69 -5.54
CA ILE A 3 0.63 40.57 -4.87
C ILE A 3 0.90 39.33 -5.74
N ILE A 4 1.77 38.44 -5.28
CA ILE A 4 1.99 37.13 -5.91
C ILE A 4 0.98 36.17 -5.27
N ALA A 5 -0.09 35.87 -6.01
CA ALA A 5 -1.03 34.82 -5.67
C ALA A 5 -0.40 33.46 -6.05
N LEU A 6 0.04 32.69 -5.05
CA LEU A 6 0.54 31.34 -5.24
C LEU A 6 -0.65 30.37 -5.28
N ILE A 7 -1.07 29.97 -6.47
CA ILE A 7 -2.10 28.93 -6.66
C ILE A 7 -1.40 27.57 -6.55
N SER A 8 -1.51 26.91 -5.40
CA SER A 8 -1.06 25.53 -5.23
C SER A 8 -2.08 24.59 -5.89
N GLN A 9 -1.64 23.91 -6.95
CA GLN A 9 -2.44 22.86 -7.58
C GLN A 9 -2.34 21.60 -6.72
N THR A 10 -3.40 21.26 -6.00
CA THR A 10 -3.52 19.96 -5.35
C THR A 10 -3.88 18.91 -6.41
N LEU A 11 -2.93 18.07 -6.79
CA LEU A 11 -3.26 16.80 -7.46
C LEU A 11 -3.86 15.87 -6.39
N PRO A 12 -5.12 15.43 -6.52
CA PRO A 12 -5.67 14.45 -5.59
C PRO A 12 -5.03 13.08 -5.89
N MET A 13 -3.90 12.81 -5.24
CA MET A 13 -3.38 11.45 -5.14
C MET A 13 -4.18 10.72 -4.06
N PHE A 14 -5.19 9.97 -4.48
CA PHE A 14 -5.87 9.02 -3.60
C PHE A 14 -4.94 7.82 -3.35
N GLY A 15 -4.11 7.92 -2.32
CA GLY A 15 -3.53 6.74 -1.66
C GLY A 15 -4.61 6.10 -0.78
N GLN A 16 -4.87 4.80 -0.95
CA GLN A 16 -5.71 4.08 0.01
C GLN A 16 -4.95 3.99 1.34
N GLN A 17 -5.44 4.68 2.36
CA GLN A 17 -4.87 4.66 3.71
C GLN A 17 -5.74 3.77 4.60
N ASN A 18 -5.12 3.02 5.51
CA ASN A 18 -5.81 2.02 6.31
C ASN A 18 -6.75 2.68 7.33
N ASN A 19 -8.07 2.63 7.08
CA ASN A 19 -9.08 3.32 7.90
C ASN A 19 -9.21 2.80 9.34
N SER A 20 -8.62 1.64 9.67
CA SER A 20 -8.74 1.02 10.99
C SER A 20 -8.15 1.88 12.11
N LEU A 21 -7.11 2.65 11.83
CA LEU A 21 -6.44 3.50 12.82
C LEU A 21 -7.20 4.81 13.09
N TYR A 22 -8.17 5.20 12.24
CA TYR A 22 -8.84 6.50 12.34
C TYR A 22 -9.58 6.69 13.67
N PHE A 23 -10.13 5.60 14.22
CA PHE A 23 -10.88 5.61 15.48
C PHE A 23 -10.02 5.32 16.72
N MET A 24 -8.71 5.11 16.54
CA MET A 24 -7.78 4.81 17.63
C MET A 24 -7.16 6.11 18.17
N ASP A 25 -7.94 6.87 18.93
CA ASP A 25 -7.57 8.18 19.48
C ASP A 25 -6.38 8.15 20.47
N ARG A 26 -6.02 6.98 21.01
CA ARG A 26 -4.93 6.84 21.98
C ARG A 26 -3.57 6.49 21.39
N ILE A 27 -3.49 6.09 20.13
CA ILE A 27 -2.21 5.70 19.51
C ILE A 27 -1.64 6.85 18.65
N PRO A 28 -0.34 7.16 18.71
CA PRO A 28 0.26 8.23 17.90
C PRO A 28 0.07 8.07 16.40
N GLN A 29 -0.07 6.85 15.90
CA GLN A 29 -0.23 6.54 14.49
C GLN A 29 -1.56 7.07 13.91
N SER A 30 -2.59 7.30 14.74
CA SER A 30 -3.86 7.85 14.26
C SER A 30 -3.74 9.32 13.81
N ILE A 31 -2.73 10.05 14.29
CA ILE A 31 -2.39 11.41 13.82
C ILE A 31 -2.07 11.41 12.31
N GLN A 32 -1.55 10.29 11.77
CA GLN A 32 -1.23 10.19 10.35
C GLN A 32 -2.48 10.23 9.47
N LEU A 33 -3.61 9.73 9.97
CA LEU A 33 -4.92 9.72 9.29
C LEU A 33 -5.75 10.96 9.62
N ASN A 34 -5.70 11.39 10.88
CA ASN A 34 -6.45 12.54 11.36
C ASN A 34 -5.56 13.40 12.25
N PRO A 35 -4.96 14.46 11.69
CA PRO A 35 -4.07 15.33 12.47
C PRO A 35 -4.81 16.15 13.53
N ALA A 36 -6.16 16.15 13.54
CA ALA A 36 -6.94 16.73 14.62
C ALA A 36 -6.80 15.98 15.94
N LEU A 37 -6.52 14.66 15.87
CA LEU A 37 -6.45 13.80 17.04
C LEU A 37 -5.25 14.18 17.90
N GLN A 38 -5.48 14.27 19.20
CA GLN A 38 -4.43 14.45 20.20
C GLN A 38 -4.36 13.18 21.05
N PRO A 39 -3.34 12.33 20.89
CA PRO A 39 -3.13 11.17 21.73
C PRO A 39 -3.08 11.54 23.21
N GLY A 40 -3.49 10.61 24.08
CA GLY A 40 -3.43 10.80 25.53
C GLY A 40 -2.01 10.97 26.09
N CYS A 41 -0.98 10.61 25.32
CA CYS A 41 0.42 10.72 25.73
C CYS A 41 0.93 12.16 25.61
N ILE A 42 1.59 12.67 26.66
CA ILE A 42 2.21 14.01 26.66
C ILE A 42 3.42 14.06 25.72
N VAL A 43 4.20 12.98 25.65
CA VAL A 43 5.33 12.83 24.74
C VAL A 43 5.30 11.41 24.17
N TYR A 44 5.64 11.25 22.90
CA TYR A 44 5.99 9.96 22.32
C TYR A 44 7.26 10.07 21.49
N LEU A 45 7.99 8.96 21.44
CA LEU A 45 9.13 8.74 20.57
C LEU A 45 8.98 7.36 19.94
N GLY A 46 8.86 7.31 18.62
CA GLY A 46 8.91 6.09 17.84
C GLY A 46 10.34 5.60 17.72
N VAL A 47 10.54 4.32 18.01
CA VAL A 47 11.83 3.65 17.83
C VAL A 47 12.11 3.51 16.34
N PRO A 48 13.23 4.06 15.83
CA PRO A 48 13.60 3.97 14.42
C PRO A 48 13.55 2.54 13.90
N GLY A 49 12.81 2.32 12.81
CA GLY A 49 12.75 1.03 12.12
C GLY A 49 11.88 -0.06 12.80
N ILE A 50 11.33 0.20 13.98
CA ILE A 50 10.44 -0.74 14.70
C ILE A 50 9.05 -0.13 14.89
N SER A 51 8.96 1.19 15.09
CA SER A 51 7.67 1.86 15.21
C SER A 51 6.99 2.07 13.86
N GLY A 52 5.65 2.08 13.86
CA GLY A 52 4.86 2.51 12.70
C GLY A 52 5.06 1.65 11.45
N ILE A 53 5.32 0.35 11.62
CA ILE A 53 5.40 -0.59 10.50
C ILE A 53 3.97 -0.87 10.02
N GLU A 54 3.67 -0.46 8.80
CA GLU A 54 2.46 -0.85 8.09
C GLU A 54 2.86 -1.73 6.90
N VAL A 55 2.18 -2.86 6.75
CA VAL A 55 2.28 -3.69 5.55
C VAL A 55 0.87 -3.95 5.07
N ASN A 56 0.62 -3.64 3.80
CA ASN A 56 -0.63 -3.94 3.13
C ASN A 56 -0.33 -4.68 1.83
N GLY A 57 -1.30 -5.46 1.40
CA GLY A 57 -1.17 -6.20 0.16
C GLY A 57 -2.46 -6.88 -0.21
N GLY A 58 -2.63 -7.12 -1.49
CA GLY A 58 -3.82 -7.77 -2.00
C GLY A 58 -3.68 -8.07 -3.47
N ASN A 59 -4.65 -8.83 -3.97
CA ASN A 59 -4.66 -9.29 -5.33
C ASN A 59 -6.10 -9.61 -5.76
N ASN A 60 -6.33 -9.71 -7.07
CA ASN A 60 -7.63 -10.12 -7.63
C ASN A 60 -7.64 -11.56 -8.19
N ALA A 61 -6.53 -12.29 -8.05
CA ALA A 61 -6.25 -13.53 -8.78
C ALA A 61 -6.29 -14.78 -7.88
N LEU A 62 -5.68 -14.63 -6.70
CA LEU A 62 -5.54 -15.61 -5.64
C LEU A 62 -6.65 -15.41 -4.60
N SER A 63 -7.82 -16.00 -4.88
CA SER A 63 -8.84 -16.22 -3.85
C SER A 63 -8.60 -17.56 -3.15
N LEU A 64 -8.95 -17.68 -1.87
CA LEU A 64 -8.88 -18.95 -1.12
C LEU A 64 -9.60 -20.10 -1.84
N LYS A 65 -10.71 -19.80 -2.53
CA LYS A 65 -11.47 -20.75 -3.37
C LYS A 65 -10.69 -21.24 -4.61
N ASN A 66 -9.73 -20.44 -5.07
CA ASN A 66 -8.89 -20.78 -6.22
C ASN A 66 -7.63 -21.53 -5.79
N ILE A 67 -7.18 -21.39 -4.53
CA ILE A 67 -5.99 -22.07 -3.99
C ILE A 67 -6.34 -23.43 -3.38
N LEU A 68 -7.44 -23.53 -2.64
CA LEU A 68 -7.88 -24.79 -2.04
C LEU A 68 -8.84 -25.47 -3.01
N ILE A 69 -8.30 -26.42 -3.78
CA ILE A 69 -9.05 -27.17 -4.78
C ILE A 69 -9.41 -28.52 -4.19
N GLN A 70 -10.69 -28.86 -4.23
CA GLN A 70 -11.13 -30.20 -3.85
C GLN A 70 -10.61 -31.18 -4.91
N ASN A 71 -9.82 -32.15 -4.46
CA ASN A 71 -9.43 -33.26 -5.31
C ASN A 71 -10.46 -34.38 -5.13
N ASP A 72 -11.22 -34.65 -6.18
CA ASP A 72 -12.31 -35.64 -6.19
C ASP A 72 -11.78 -37.08 -6.00
N ASP A 73 -10.54 -37.37 -6.38
CA ASP A 73 -9.93 -38.70 -6.25
C ASP A 73 -9.56 -39.05 -4.80
N ILE A 74 -9.24 -38.05 -3.99
CA ILE A 74 -8.73 -38.22 -2.61
C ILE A 74 -9.70 -37.66 -1.56
N GLY A 75 -10.76 -36.96 -1.99
CA GLY A 75 -11.73 -36.29 -1.12
C GLY A 75 -11.14 -35.18 -0.24
N LYS A 76 -9.96 -34.65 -0.59
CA LYS A 76 -9.21 -33.68 0.22
C LYS A 76 -8.96 -32.39 -0.55
N LEU A 77 -8.88 -31.28 0.20
CA LEU A 77 -8.40 -30.01 -0.34
C LEU A 77 -6.90 -30.14 -0.61
N VAL A 78 -6.51 -29.87 -1.84
CA VAL A 78 -5.12 -29.86 -2.29
C VAL A 78 -4.76 -28.49 -2.85
N THR A 79 -3.46 -28.22 -2.90
CA THR A 79 -2.95 -26.95 -3.42
C THR A 79 -2.81 -27.00 -4.95
N PRO A 80 -2.68 -25.84 -5.61
CA PRO A 80 -2.52 -25.77 -7.07
C PRO A 80 -1.29 -26.52 -7.59
N PHE A 81 -0.33 -26.84 -6.71
CA PHE A 81 0.93 -27.50 -7.04
C PHE A 81 0.87 -29.04 -6.93
N TYR A 82 -0.29 -29.61 -6.60
CA TYR A 82 -0.43 -31.05 -6.36
C TYR A 82 -0.28 -31.91 -7.63
N SER A 83 -0.87 -31.49 -8.75
CA SER A 83 -0.78 -32.20 -10.02
C SER A 83 -0.95 -31.25 -11.21
N LYS A 84 -0.47 -31.65 -12.39
CA LYS A 84 -0.62 -30.85 -13.63
C LYS A 84 -2.07 -30.49 -13.94
N GLU A 85 -2.98 -31.41 -13.70
CA GLU A 85 -4.41 -31.20 -13.93
C GLU A 85 -4.97 -30.12 -13.01
N ILE A 86 -4.65 -30.19 -11.71
CA ILE A 86 -5.12 -29.21 -10.73
C ILE A 86 -4.47 -27.85 -10.95
N THR A 87 -3.21 -27.81 -11.38
CA THR A 87 -2.58 -26.55 -11.76
C THR A 87 -3.26 -25.93 -12.97
N ARG A 88 -3.60 -26.71 -14.01
CA ARG A 88 -4.36 -26.22 -15.19
C ARG A 88 -5.72 -25.66 -14.79
N GLN A 89 -6.47 -26.37 -13.93
CA GLN A 89 -7.73 -25.86 -13.38
C GLN A 89 -7.57 -24.58 -12.57
N THR A 90 -6.42 -24.39 -11.91
CA THR A 90 -6.11 -23.13 -11.20
C THR A 90 -5.80 -22.01 -12.18
N LEU A 91 -4.98 -22.26 -13.20
CA LEU A 91 -4.64 -21.31 -14.25
C LEU A 91 -5.91 -20.86 -15.00
N ASP A 92 -6.87 -21.76 -15.19
CA ASP A 92 -8.15 -21.44 -15.82
C ASP A 92 -9.01 -20.48 -15.03
N LYS A 93 -8.89 -20.49 -13.71
CA LYS A 93 -9.60 -19.56 -12.82
C LYS A 93 -8.93 -18.19 -12.69
N LEU A 94 -7.73 -18.00 -13.26
CA LEU A 94 -7.07 -16.70 -13.25
C LEU A 94 -7.75 -15.72 -14.21
N ASN A 95 -7.74 -14.44 -13.84
CA ASN A 95 -8.23 -13.39 -14.72
C ASN A 95 -7.26 -13.15 -15.88
N LYS A 96 -7.76 -12.62 -17.01
CA LYS A 96 -6.90 -12.24 -18.15
C LYS A 96 -5.73 -11.34 -17.71
N ASN A 97 -6.02 -10.39 -16.81
CA ASN A 97 -5.04 -9.51 -16.17
C ASN A 97 -5.17 -9.67 -14.64
N ASN A 98 -4.11 -10.18 -14.02
CA ASN A 98 -4.04 -10.40 -12.58
C ASN A 98 -3.30 -9.24 -11.94
N VAL A 99 -3.95 -8.53 -11.03
CA VAL A 99 -3.40 -7.38 -10.32
C VAL A 99 -2.91 -7.84 -8.96
N PHE A 100 -1.70 -7.44 -8.62
CA PHE A 100 -1.07 -7.65 -7.32
C PHE A 100 -0.57 -6.31 -6.81
N TYR A 101 -0.92 -5.96 -5.58
CA TYR A 101 -0.37 -4.79 -4.92
C TYR A 101 0.24 -5.21 -3.58
N ALA A 102 1.34 -4.56 -3.23
CA ALA A 102 1.97 -4.65 -1.94
C ALA A 102 2.51 -3.26 -1.57
N GLY A 103 2.18 -2.80 -0.38
CA GLY A 103 2.66 -1.55 0.19
C GLY A 103 3.30 -1.80 1.53
N SER A 104 4.39 -1.10 1.81
CA SER A 104 4.94 -1.04 3.16
C SER A 104 5.30 0.40 3.53
N GLN A 105 5.09 0.71 4.80
CA GLN A 105 5.54 1.93 5.46
C GLN A 105 6.36 1.54 6.68
N ILE A 106 7.49 2.21 6.88
CA ILE A 106 8.31 2.09 8.08
C ILE A 106 8.64 3.48 8.58
N ASP A 107 8.31 3.77 9.84
CA ASP A 107 8.68 5.04 10.45
C ASP A 107 10.17 4.98 10.84
N ILE A 108 10.97 5.83 10.19
CA ILE A 108 12.40 6.00 10.46
C ILE A 108 12.60 6.81 11.74
N ALA A 109 11.78 7.85 11.93
CA ALA A 109 11.75 8.61 13.16
C ALA A 109 10.35 9.18 13.33
N SER A 110 9.77 9.06 14.51
CA SER A 110 8.53 9.75 14.83
C SER A 110 8.61 10.28 16.25
N PHE A 111 8.17 11.50 16.46
CA PHE A 111 8.07 12.04 17.81
C PHE A 111 6.97 13.09 17.85
N GLY A 112 6.39 13.28 19.02
CA GLY A 112 5.43 14.34 19.22
C GLY A 112 5.23 14.62 20.68
N PHE A 113 4.76 15.82 20.95
CA PHE A 113 4.60 16.32 22.29
C PHE A 113 3.40 17.24 22.39
N LYS A 114 2.79 17.25 23.57
CA LYS A 114 1.66 18.10 23.92
C LYS A 114 2.15 19.30 24.72
N ILE A 115 1.81 20.50 24.27
CA ILE A 115 2.01 21.76 25.00
C ILE A 115 0.62 22.32 25.30
N MET A 116 0.21 22.29 26.57
CA MET A 116 -1.11 22.74 27.02
C MET A 116 -2.25 22.06 26.21
N ASP A 117 -2.99 22.83 25.41
CA ASP A 117 -4.07 22.35 24.53
C ASP A 117 -3.61 22.14 23.08
N SER A 118 -2.32 22.33 22.80
CA SER A 118 -1.69 22.13 21.50
C SER A 118 -0.92 20.82 21.46
N TYR A 119 -0.84 20.20 20.28
CA TYR A 119 -0.08 19.00 20.02
C TYR A 119 0.77 19.19 18.76
N VAL A 120 2.05 18.88 18.86
CA VAL A 120 2.99 18.94 17.74
C VAL A 120 3.50 17.53 17.46
N SER A 121 3.50 17.13 16.20
CA SER A 121 3.98 15.82 15.75
C SER A 121 4.95 15.96 14.60
N PHE A 122 5.99 15.15 14.59
CA PHE A 122 6.98 15.03 13.53
C PHE A 122 7.10 13.56 13.14
N LEU A 123 7.23 13.32 11.84
CA LEU A 123 7.33 11.98 11.28
C LEU A 123 8.27 12.00 10.09
N VAL A 124 9.16 11.02 10.04
CA VAL A 124 9.95 10.64 8.88
C VAL A 124 9.65 9.18 8.59
N ALA A 125 9.06 8.89 7.44
CA ALA A 125 8.64 7.55 7.07
C ALA A 125 9.13 7.18 5.67
N ASP A 126 9.55 5.93 5.52
CA ASP A 126 9.85 5.33 4.23
C ASP A 126 8.62 4.59 3.73
N LYS A 127 8.18 4.92 2.52
CA LYS A 127 7.04 4.27 1.88
C LYS A 127 7.48 3.58 0.59
N VAL A 128 7.19 2.29 0.50
CA VAL A 128 7.43 1.46 -0.68
C VAL A 128 6.08 0.96 -1.17
N ASN A 129 5.76 1.17 -2.43
CA ASN A 129 4.57 0.60 -3.05
C ASN A 129 4.96 -0.11 -4.34
N VAL A 130 4.53 -1.36 -4.46
CA VAL A 130 4.69 -2.20 -5.65
C VAL A 130 3.32 -2.59 -6.15
N ASN A 131 3.02 -2.25 -7.40
CA ASN A 131 1.80 -2.62 -8.09
C ASN A 131 2.16 -3.29 -9.42
N THR A 132 1.67 -4.51 -9.61
CA THR A 132 2.00 -5.33 -10.77
C THR A 132 0.73 -5.86 -11.42
N ILE A 133 0.67 -5.77 -12.74
CA ILE A 133 -0.33 -6.42 -13.57
C ILE A 133 0.37 -7.53 -14.35
N ILE A 134 -0.02 -8.78 -14.07
CA ILE A 134 0.52 -9.98 -14.71
C ILE A 134 -0.57 -10.61 -15.59
N PRO A 135 -0.38 -10.71 -16.92
CA PRO A 135 -1.35 -11.38 -17.78
C PRO A 135 -1.37 -12.89 -17.52
N LYS A 136 -2.54 -13.53 -17.65
CA LYS A 136 -2.71 -14.99 -17.47
C LYS A 136 -1.74 -15.81 -18.32
N SER A 137 -1.51 -15.36 -19.55
CA SER A 137 -0.58 -15.96 -20.51
C SER A 137 0.85 -16.08 -19.98
N LEU A 138 1.29 -15.17 -19.09
CA LEU A 138 2.61 -15.28 -18.47
C LEU A 138 2.66 -16.43 -17.45
N PHE A 139 1.58 -16.66 -16.70
CA PHE A 139 1.48 -17.81 -15.79
C PHE A 139 1.43 -19.13 -16.57
N GLU A 140 0.69 -19.16 -17.68
CA GLU A 140 0.65 -20.33 -18.58
C GLU A 140 2.02 -20.62 -19.18
N PHE A 141 2.74 -19.60 -19.64
CA PHE A 141 4.10 -19.74 -20.19
C PHE A 141 5.10 -20.29 -19.17
N ILE A 142 5.07 -19.80 -17.92
CA ILE A 142 5.96 -20.27 -16.85
C ILE A 142 5.68 -21.75 -16.52
N TYR A 143 4.42 -22.17 -16.57
CA TYR A 143 4.01 -23.51 -16.15
C TYR A 143 4.12 -24.56 -17.27
N ASP A 144 3.80 -24.20 -18.51
CA ASP A 144 3.82 -25.10 -19.66
C ASP A 144 4.50 -24.41 -20.86
N PRO A 145 5.85 -24.25 -20.84
CA PRO A 145 6.58 -23.49 -21.86
C PRO A 145 6.65 -24.18 -23.24
N ILE A 146 6.28 -25.46 -23.34
CA ILE A 146 6.47 -26.32 -24.53
C ILE A 146 5.11 -26.79 -25.09
N ASP A 147 4.10 -25.92 -25.09
CA ASP A 147 2.83 -26.21 -25.77
C ASP A 147 2.95 -25.78 -27.24
N VAL A 148 3.37 -26.71 -28.10
CA VAL A 148 3.65 -26.48 -29.53
C VAL A 148 2.38 -26.00 -30.24
N GLY A 149 2.31 -24.70 -30.54
CA GLY A 149 1.20 -24.07 -31.28
C GLY A 149 0.44 -22.97 -30.53
N LYS A 150 0.72 -22.72 -29.25
CA LYS A 150 0.15 -21.56 -28.53
C LYS A 150 1.01 -20.31 -28.69
N THR A 151 0.36 -19.22 -29.12
CA THR A 151 0.96 -17.88 -29.10
C THR A 151 0.67 -17.23 -27.75
N PHE A 152 1.70 -17.00 -26.94
CA PHE A 152 1.55 -16.33 -25.64
C PHE A 152 1.63 -14.82 -25.82
N ASN A 153 0.50 -14.11 -25.66
CA ASN A 153 0.49 -12.64 -25.68
C ASN A 153 0.80 -12.08 -24.28
N ILE A 154 1.95 -11.44 -24.09
CA ILE A 154 2.42 -10.86 -22.80
C ILE A 154 2.34 -9.31 -22.82
N GLU A 155 1.59 -8.71 -23.73
CA GLU A 155 1.57 -7.25 -23.97
C GLU A 155 1.17 -6.38 -22.76
N ASN A 156 0.46 -6.96 -21.79
CA ASN A 156 -0.09 -6.24 -20.63
C ASN A 156 0.68 -6.44 -19.32
N LEU A 157 1.91 -6.96 -19.38
CA LEU A 157 2.78 -7.00 -18.21
C LEU A 157 3.20 -5.58 -17.81
N ARG A 158 2.79 -5.15 -16.61
CA ARG A 158 3.14 -3.84 -16.05
C ARG A 158 3.65 -4.00 -14.63
N ILE A 159 4.83 -3.46 -14.35
CA ILE A 159 5.39 -3.40 -13.00
C ILE A 159 5.59 -1.92 -12.67
N ASN A 160 4.96 -1.48 -11.60
CA ASN A 160 5.13 -0.15 -11.04
C ASN A 160 5.66 -0.29 -9.62
N ALA A 161 6.89 0.15 -9.40
CA ALA A 161 7.48 0.26 -8.07
C ALA A 161 7.76 1.73 -7.77
N SER A 162 7.36 2.17 -6.58
CA SER A 162 7.61 3.51 -6.08
C SER A 162 8.20 3.44 -4.68
N TYR A 163 9.24 4.24 -4.48
CA TYR A 163 9.83 4.49 -3.17
C TYR A 163 9.90 5.99 -2.97
N TYR A 164 9.49 6.44 -1.78
CA TYR A 164 9.66 7.81 -1.35
C TYR A 164 9.79 7.91 0.16
N ARG A 165 10.56 8.90 0.60
CA ARG A 165 10.63 9.29 2.00
C ARG A 165 9.71 10.48 2.24
N GLU A 166 8.84 10.34 3.23
CA GLU A 166 7.92 11.36 3.68
C GLU A 166 8.48 12.05 4.93
N TYR A 167 8.44 13.37 4.94
CA TYR A 167 8.71 14.22 6.08
C TYR A 167 7.42 14.97 6.41
N SER A 168 6.88 14.74 7.60
CA SER A 168 5.58 15.23 8.00
C SER A 168 5.68 16.00 9.30
N VAL A 169 5.12 17.20 9.33
CA VAL A 169 4.96 18.05 10.52
C VAL A 169 3.48 18.31 10.72
N GLY A 170 2.99 18.02 11.91
CA GLY A 170 1.59 18.20 12.31
C GLY A 170 1.47 19.11 13.52
N TYR A 171 0.46 19.96 13.48
CA TYR A 171 0.07 20.83 14.58
C TYR A 171 -1.44 20.72 14.79
N SER A 172 -1.86 20.49 16.03
CA SER A 172 -3.27 20.43 16.43
C SER A 172 -3.50 21.29 17.65
N GLN A 173 -4.46 22.20 17.59
CA GLN A 173 -4.89 23.05 18.68
C GLN A 173 -6.32 22.70 19.08
N LYS A 174 -6.53 22.37 20.35
CA LYS A 174 -7.86 22.30 20.93
C LYS A 174 -8.31 23.73 21.29
N ILE A 175 -9.42 24.17 20.69
CA ILE A 175 -10.03 25.48 20.98
C ILE A 175 -11.11 25.31 22.05
N ASN A 176 -11.94 24.27 21.91
CA ASN A 176 -13.03 23.94 22.82
C ASN A 176 -13.15 22.43 22.98
N ASN A 177 -13.98 21.95 23.91
CA ASN A 177 -14.22 20.51 24.10
C ASN A 177 -14.80 19.77 22.88
N LYS A 178 -15.24 20.50 21.84
CA LYS A 178 -15.80 19.96 20.60
C LYS A 178 -15.07 20.42 19.33
N LEU A 179 -14.11 21.34 19.44
CA LEU A 179 -13.48 21.97 18.28
C LEU A 179 -11.96 21.85 18.37
N TYR A 180 -11.41 21.19 17.36
CA TYR A 180 -9.98 21.03 17.13
C TYR A 180 -9.65 21.64 15.76
N VAL A 181 -8.63 22.50 15.73
CA VAL A 181 -8.07 23.03 14.49
C VAL A 181 -6.71 22.39 14.30
N TRP A 182 -6.43 21.93 13.09
CA TRP A 182 -5.19 21.24 12.80
C TRP A 182 -4.63 21.65 11.44
N CYS A 183 -3.33 21.52 11.32
CA CYS A 183 -2.59 21.67 10.07
C CYS A 183 -1.54 20.56 10.00
N LYS A 184 -1.39 19.96 8.84
CA LYS A 184 -0.32 19.00 8.55
C LYS A 184 0.33 19.39 7.23
N GLU A 185 1.65 19.48 7.25
CA GLU A 185 2.44 19.70 6.06
C GLU A 185 3.28 18.44 5.81
N GLU A 186 3.22 17.94 4.58
CA GLU A 186 3.92 16.74 4.14
C GLU A 186 4.83 17.11 2.97
N ILE A 187 6.12 16.82 3.11
CA ILE A 187 7.12 17.03 2.06
C ILE A 187 7.69 15.66 1.68
N PHE A 188 7.68 15.38 0.39
CA PHE A 188 8.22 14.14 -0.17
C PHE A 188 9.63 14.40 -0.70
N PHE A 189 10.63 13.72 -0.16
CA PHE A 189 12.01 13.81 -0.62
C PHE A 189 12.44 12.49 -1.25
N TRP A 190 12.99 12.59 -2.46
CA TRP A 190 13.46 11.47 -3.28
C TRP A 190 12.36 10.49 -3.71
N GLN A 191 11.66 10.80 -4.80
CA GLN A 191 10.77 9.84 -5.47
C GLN A 191 11.55 9.05 -6.51
N SER A 192 11.72 7.74 -6.29
CA SER A 192 12.15 6.82 -7.34
C SER A 192 10.93 6.06 -7.83
N LYS A 193 10.53 6.30 -9.08
CA LYS A 193 9.42 5.60 -9.74
C LYS A 193 9.99 4.76 -10.88
N TYR A 194 9.88 3.45 -10.77
CA TYR A 194 10.22 2.52 -11.84
C TYR A 194 8.94 2.07 -12.52
N TYR A 195 8.75 2.52 -13.76
CA TYR A 195 7.67 2.07 -14.63
C TYR A 195 8.27 1.14 -15.68
N GLN A 196 7.96 -0.15 -15.60
CA GLN A 196 8.30 -1.09 -16.65
C GLN A 196 7.03 -1.63 -17.29
N GLN A 197 6.87 -1.32 -18.57
CA GLN A 197 5.85 -1.90 -19.44
C GLN A 197 6.57 -2.69 -20.52
N ALA A 198 6.51 -4.02 -20.43
CA ALA A 198 7.09 -4.89 -21.43
C ALA A 198 6.07 -5.07 -22.57
N ARG A 199 6.40 -4.55 -23.75
CA ARG A 199 5.59 -4.71 -24.96
C ARG A 199 6.40 -5.56 -25.94
N TRP A 200 6.13 -6.87 -25.96
CA TRP A 200 6.72 -7.78 -26.92
C TRP A 200 5.72 -7.98 -28.07
N ILE A 201 6.17 -7.70 -29.30
CA ILE A 201 5.41 -7.85 -30.55
C ILE A 201 5.46 -9.31 -30.99
#